data_AF-A0A960V651-F1
#
_entry.id   AF-A0A960V651-F1
#
_cell.length_a   1.000
_cell.length_b   1.000
_cell.length_c   1.000
_cell.angle_alpha   90.00
_cell.angle_beta   90.00
_cell.angle_gamma   90.00
#
_symmetry.space_group_name_H-M   'P 1'
#
loop_
_entity.id
_entity.type
_entity.pdbx_description
1 polymer ?
#
loop_
_entity_poly.entity_id
_entity_poly.type
_entity_poly.pdbx_seq_one_letter_code
_entity_poly.pdbx_strand_id
1 'polypeptide(L)'
;MSDQPEKRITSMVPMVCRAAFLLLPWWLVVNTACLPAEGRRLWSAVPADTATVVQYAGRPWQRSEYTQYMQAKSDSFAADLKQEFGIPFKVYHQKYFLIACRCNQAYVNKLKQYSSHFLRHFYPRYLHYEPRGLFRMVYFGSRSEMQARAGHSSYGYYTFDNRTFYSYVGSGHGTLWHEMVHAFLHAEYDQYRPQWFEEGFASFYEMAFLDARGNVLEGYANWRLPEMQMRLRQGRFHPLSKALQHHSFDEQFHYADARWFFVWLWQHQLLDDFVRMYLTVWQREDQPADQRRLIQD
;
A
#
# COMPACT_ATOMS: atom_id res chain seq x y z
N MET A 1 20.00 47.27 9.54
CA MET A 1 20.81 46.05 9.39
C MET A 1 20.09 44.97 10.19
N SER A 2 19.12 44.29 9.57
CA SER A 2 19.22 43.01 8.84
C SER A 2 19.33 41.84 9.84
N ASP A 3 18.54 40.77 9.81
CA ASP A 3 17.45 40.30 8.94
C ASP A 3 16.64 39.24 9.70
N GLN A 4 15.34 39.11 9.42
CA GLN A 4 14.47 38.04 9.94
C GLN A 4 14.44 36.83 9.00
N PRO A 5 14.32 35.58 9.50
CA PRO A 5 14.10 34.41 8.67
C PRO A 5 12.61 34.10 8.52
N GLU A 6 11.82 35.05 8.02
CA GLU A 6 10.49 34.81 7.47
C GLU A 6 10.54 35.08 5.97
N LYS A 7 10.83 34.05 5.17
CA LYS A 7 10.59 33.94 3.72
C LYS A 7 11.39 32.77 3.15
N ARG A 8 10.83 31.55 3.14
CA ARG A 8 11.21 30.50 2.17
C ARG A 8 10.34 29.24 2.19
N ILE A 9 9.02 29.36 2.35
CA ILE A 9 8.11 28.25 2.01
C ILE A 9 6.84 28.82 1.39
N THR A 10 6.96 29.41 0.20
CA THR A 10 5.81 29.90 -0.59
C THR A 10 5.91 29.56 -2.08
N SER A 11 6.87 28.73 -2.52
CA SER A 11 7.07 28.47 -3.96
C SER A 11 6.63 27.09 -4.48
N MET A 12 6.14 26.15 -3.65
CA MET A 12 5.82 24.79 -4.10
C MET A 12 4.33 24.52 -4.40
N VAL A 13 3.44 25.48 -4.11
CA VAL A 13 2.00 25.33 -4.36
C VAL A 13 1.58 25.55 -5.84
N PRO A 14 2.28 26.32 -6.71
CA PRO A 14 1.82 26.49 -8.08
C PRO A 14 2.25 25.39 -9.06
N MET A 15 3.23 24.55 -8.75
CA MET A 15 3.78 23.60 -9.76
C MET A 15 2.94 22.34 -9.92
N VAL A 16 2.42 21.77 -8.83
CA VAL A 16 1.54 20.58 -8.89
C VAL A 16 0.17 20.93 -9.49
N CYS A 17 -0.32 22.16 -9.32
CA CYS A 17 -1.57 22.62 -9.93
C CYS A 17 -1.41 23.14 -11.38
N ARG A 18 -0.21 23.52 -11.84
CA ARG A 18 0.00 23.94 -13.24
C ARG A 18 0.26 22.78 -14.20
N ALA A 19 0.67 21.62 -13.72
CA ALA A 19 0.88 20.44 -14.56
C ALA A 19 -0.44 19.79 -15.05
N ALA A 20 -1.58 20.09 -14.42
CA ALA A 20 -2.86 19.49 -14.77
C ALA A 20 -3.58 20.13 -15.98
N PHE A 21 -3.02 21.14 -16.64
CA PHE A 21 -3.73 21.91 -17.68
C PHE A 21 -3.00 22.15 -19.01
N LEU A 22 -1.91 21.44 -19.29
CA LEU A 22 -1.28 21.48 -20.63
C LEU A 22 -1.29 20.10 -21.28
N LEU A 23 -2.39 19.82 -21.98
CA LEU A 23 -2.56 18.72 -22.92
C LEU A 23 -1.62 18.90 -24.12
N LEU A 24 -0.44 18.26 -24.12
CA LEU A 24 0.36 17.92 -25.32
C LEU A 24 1.24 16.67 -25.04
N PRO A 25 1.59 15.86 -26.05
CA PRO A 25 1.91 14.44 -25.87
C PRO A 25 3.35 14.21 -25.42
N TRP A 26 3.53 13.82 -24.15
CA TRP A 26 4.81 13.40 -23.55
C TRP A 26 5.17 11.93 -23.80
N TRP A 27 4.52 11.27 -24.76
CA TRP A 27 4.68 9.85 -25.06
C TRP A 27 6.06 9.43 -25.60
N LEU A 28 7.06 10.32 -25.66
CA LEU A 28 8.39 10.03 -26.20
C LEU A 28 9.58 10.19 -25.25
N VAL A 29 9.41 10.50 -23.95
CA VAL A 29 10.56 10.68 -23.03
C VAL A 29 10.63 9.67 -21.88
N VAL A 30 9.68 8.74 -21.75
CA VAL A 30 9.72 7.75 -20.66
C VAL A 30 10.14 6.39 -21.18
N ASN A 31 11.45 6.11 -21.21
CA ASN A 31 11.89 4.71 -21.10
C ASN A 31 13.35 4.46 -20.66
N THR A 32 14.17 5.48 -20.43
CA THR A 32 15.62 5.25 -20.20
C THR A 32 16.17 5.66 -18.84
N ALA A 33 15.34 6.04 -17.86
CA ALA A 33 15.82 6.61 -16.59
C ALA A 33 15.36 5.88 -15.31
N CYS A 34 15.13 4.58 -15.37
CA CYS A 34 15.13 3.70 -14.19
C CYS A 34 16.10 2.54 -14.44
N LEU A 35 17.40 2.84 -14.50
CA LEU A 35 18.41 1.78 -14.44
C LEU A 35 18.16 1.01 -13.13
N PRO A 36 17.95 -0.32 -13.17
CA PRO A 36 17.67 -1.08 -11.96
C PRO A 36 18.86 -0.94 -11.03
N ALA A 37 18.61 -0.63 -9.74
CA ALA A 37 19.52 -1.05 -8.69
C ALA A 37 19.86 -2.53 -8.93
N GLU A 38 21.15 -2.87 -8.92
CA GLU A 38 21.64 -4.20 -9.32
C GLU A 38 20.78 -5.32 -8.73
N GLY A 39 20.36 -6.26 -9.57
CA GLY A 39 19.59 -7.44 -9.18
C GLY A 39 18.09 -7.22 -8.92
N ARG A 40 17.44 -6.17 -9.45
CA ARG A 40 15.96 -6.09 -9.51
C ARG A 40 15.44 -6.63 -10.84
N ARG A 41 14.42 -7.50 -10.78
CA ARG A 41 13.76 -8.07 -11.97
C ARG A 41 12.48 -7.29 -12.24
N LEU A 42 12.23 -6.91 -13.49
CA LEU A 42 10.95 -6.32 -13.88
C LEU A 42 9.81 -7.30 -13.68
N TRP A 43 8.69 -6.86 -13.09
CA TRP A 43 7.50 -7.67 -12.87
C TRP A 43 6.95 -8.24 -14.19
N SER A 44 6.91 -7.41 -15.23
CA SER A 44 6.49 -7.82 -16.58
C SER A 44 7.39 -8.87 -17.21
N ALA A 45 8.62 -9.02 -16.72
CA ALA A 45 9.58 -10.02 -17.18
C ALA A 45 9.59 -11.28 -16.29
N VAL A 46 8.76 -11.37 -15.24
CA VAL A 46 8.64 -12.58 -14.43
C VAL A 46 7.88 -13.65 -15.23
N PRO A 47 8.49 -14.80 -15.56
CA PRO A 47 7.79 -15.85 -16.27
C PRO A 47 6.63 -16.42 -15.43
N ALA A 48 5.64 -17.01 -16.11
CA ALA A 48 4.60 -17.76 -15.42
C ALA A 48 5.20 -18.98 -14.70
N ASP A 49 4.61 -19.34 -13.56
CA ASP A 49 4.94 -20.58 -12.87
C ASP A 49 4.52 -21.78 -13.74
N THR A 50 5.30 -22.85 -13.73
CA THR A 50 4.99 -24.11 -14.43
C THR A 50 4.64 -25.20 -13.43
N ALA A 51 4.31 -26.40 -13.91
CA ALA A 51 4.05 -27.55 -13.05
C ALA A 51 5.24 -27.86 -12.12
N THR A 52 6.48 -27.67 -12.59
CA THR A 52 7.70 -28.07 -11.87
C THR A 52 8.53 -26.89 -11.36
N VAL A 53 8.33 -25.68 -11.89
CA VAL A 53 9.14 -24.50 -11.54
C VAL A 53 8.26 -23.38 -11.01
N VAL A 54 8.72 -22.73 -9.93
CA VAL A 54 8.14 -21.50 -9.39
C VAL A 54 9.12 -20.35 -9.61
N GLN A 55 8.66 -19.26 -10.20
CA GLN A 55 9.45 -18.02 -10.32
C GLN A 55 9.26 -17.20 -9.05
N TYR A 56 10.32 -16.97 -8.29
CA TYR A 56 10.24 -16.23 -7.04
C TYR A 56 11.54 -15.52 -6.71
N ALA A 57 11.43 -14.24 -6.38
CA ALA A 57 12.51 -13.36 -5.93
C ALA A 57 13.69 -13.35 -6.91
N GLY A 58 13.39 -13.15 -8.20
CA GLY A 58 14.41 -12.97 -9.22
C GLY A 58 15.09 -14.25 -9.72
N ARG A 59 14.64 -15.44 -9.31
CA ARG A 59 15.17 -16.72 -9.81
C ARG A 59 14.11 -17.83 -9.93
N PRO A 60 14.33 -18.83 -10.80
CA PRO A 60 13.52 -20.05 -10.80
C PRO A 60 13.87 -20.95 -9.62
N TRP A 61 12.86 -21.64 -9.09
CA TRP A 61 12.99 -22.65 -8.04
C TRP A 61 12.33 -23.95 -8.50
N GLN A 62 12.94 -25.10 -8.18
CA GLN A 62 12.18 -26.36 -8.28
C GLN A 62 11.03 -26.32 -7.28
N ARG A 63 9.85 -26.79 -7.67
CA ARG A 63 8.65 -26.66 -6.85
C ARG A 63 8.79 -27.36 -5.49
N SER A 64 9.50 -28.49 -5.43
CA SER A 64 9.80 -29.20 -4.17
C SER A 64 10.68 -28.36 -3.24
N GLU A 65 11.76 -27.78 -3.77
CA GLU A 65 12.68 -26.89 -3.04
C GLU A 65 11.95 -25.63 -2.54
N TYR A 66 11.15 -25.01 -3.42
CA TYR A 66 10.33 -23.86 -3.06
C TYR A 66 9.34 -24.19 -1.94
N THR A 67 8.69 -25.36 -2.01
CA THR A 67 7.75 -25.80 -0.98
C THR A 67 8.45 -26.00 0.36
N GLN A 68 9.63 -26.64 0.38
CA GLN A 68 10.42 -26.83 1.59
C GLN A 68 10.89 -25.49 2.17
N TYR A 69 11.37 -24.58 1.31
CA TYR A 69 11.76 -23.22 1.70
C TYR A 69 10.60 -22.46 2.34
N MET A 70 9.41 -22.47 1.73
CA MET A 70 8.24 -21.79 2.26
C MET A 70 7.70 -22.45 3.53
N GLN A 71 7.82 -23.77 3.66
CA GLN A 71 7.47 -24.48 4.90
C GLN A 71 8.37 -24.04 6.05
N ALA A 72 9.69 -24.04 5.85
CA ALA A 72 10.66 -23.59 6.86
C ALA A 72 10.42 -22.12 7.28
N LYS A 73 10.10 -21.24 6.30
CA LYS A 73 9.72 -19.84 6.58
C LYS A 73 8.40 -19.74 7.34
N SER A 74 7.44 -20.61 7.05
CA SER A 74 6.16 -20.66 7.76
C SER A 74 6.33 -21.12 9.21
N ASP A 75 7.16 -22.13 9.45
CA ASP A 75 7.42 -22.68 10.79
C ASP A 75 8.17 -21.67 11.68
N SER A 76 9.20 -21.02 11.13
CA SER A 76 9.90 -19.92 11.81
C SER A 76 8.93 -18.80 12.17
N PHE A 77 8.09 -18.37 11.22
CA PHE A 77 7.14 -17.30 11.48
C PHE A 77 6.08 -17.68 12.53
N ALA A 78 5.63 -18.93 12.54
CA ALA A 78 4.71 -19.43 13.57
C ALA A 78 5.35 -19.41 14.96
N ALA A 79 6.63 -19.76 15.07
CA ALA A 79 7.40 -19.72 16.31
C ALA A 79 7.57 -18.28 16.81
N ASP A 80 7.97 -17.37 15.93
CA ASP A 80 8.14 -15.94 16.22
C ASP A 80 6.84 -15.35 16.80
N LEU A 81 5.71 -15.58 16.13
CA LEU A 81 4.40 -15.07 16.58
C LEU A 81 3.96 -15.68 17.92
N LYS A 82 4.27 -16.95 18.17
CA LYS A 82 3.97 -17.59 19.45
C LYS A 82 4.79 -16.96 20.58
N GLN A 83 6.05 -16.64 20.31
CA GLN A 83 6.91 -15.95 21.26
C GLN A 83 6.43 -14.51 21.51
N GLU A 84 6.08 -13.79 20.45
CA GLU A 84 5.66 -12.39 20.51
C GLU A 84 4.30 -12.20 21.19
N PHE A 85 3.28 -12.98 20.79
CA PHE A 85 1.90 -12.79 21.26
C PHE A 85 1.45 -13.79 22.32
N GLY A 86 2.28 -14.79 22.63
CA GLY A 86 1.95 -15.85 23.60
C GLY A 86 0.82 -16.78 23.15
N ILE A 87 0.47 -16.77 21.86
CA ILE A 87 -0.61 -17.59 21.28
C ILE A 87 -0.17 -18.21 19.95
N PRO A 88 -0.61 -19.44 19.65
CA PRO A 88 -0.24 -20.08 18.38
C PRO A 88 -1.02 -19.50 17.20
N PHE A 89 -0.36 -19.43 16.05
CA PHE A 89 -0.97 -19.14 14.76
C PHE A 89 -0.78 -20.32 13.80
N LYS A 90 -1.78 -20.58 12.97
CA LYS A 90 -1.59 -21.45 11.81
C LYS A 90 -1.09 -20.61 10.65
N VAL A 91 0.07 -20.98 10.11
CA VAL A 91 0.71 -20.25 9.02
C VAL A 91 0.48 -20.96 7.70
N TYR A 92 0.11 -20.18 6.69
CA TYR A 92 -0.04 -20.58 5.31
C TYR A 92 0.88 -19.73 4.46
N HIS A 93 1.14 -20.16 3.22
CA HIS A 93 1.90 -19.34 2.29
C HIS A 93 1.25 -19.26 0.92
N GLN A 94 1.64 -18.22 0.17
CA GLN A 94 1.28 -17.99 -1.23
C GLN A 94 2.28 -17.03 -1.85
N LYS A 95 3.09 -17.52 -2.79
CA LYS A 95 4.13 -16.74 -3.52
C LYS A 95 4.87 -15.72 -2.65
N TYR A 96 4.44 -14.46 -2.64
CA TYR A 96 5.06 -13.36 -1.88
C TYR A 96 4.56 -13.19 -0.44
N PHE A 97 3.67 -14.06 0.05
CA PHE A 97 3.00 -13.91 1.34
C PHE A 97 3.21 -15.12 2.26
N LEU A 98 3.48 -14.82 3.52
CA LEU A 98 3.18 -15.69 4.67
C LEU A 98 1.92 -15.15 5.35
N ILE A 99 0.97 -16.03 5.62
CA ILE A 99 -0.34 -15.70 6.19
C ILE A 99 -0.51 -16.49 7.47
N ALA A 100 -0.25 -15.86 8.60
CA ALA A 100 -0.58 -16.37 9.92
C ALA A 100 -2.03 -16.01 10.25
N CYS A 101 -2.87 -17.01 10.54
CA CYS A 101 -4.28 -16.76 10.81
C CYS A 101 -4.80 -17.61 11.96
N ARG A 102 -5.55 -16.96 12.85
CA ARG A 102 -6.41 -17.62 13.86
C ARG A 102 -7.84 -17.68 13.34
N CYS A 103 -7.99 -18.32 12.19
CA CYS A 103 -9.24 -18.38 11.43
C CYS A 103 -9.39 -19.71 10.70
N ASN A 104 -10.58 -19.95 10.13
CA ASN A 104 -10.85 -21.15 9.35
C ASN A 104 -10.23 -21.10 7.94
N GLN A 105 -10.16 -22.27 7.29
CA GLN A 105 -9.57 -22.42 5.95
C GLN A 105 -10.28 -21.55 4.89
N ALA A 106 -11.59 -21.39 4.99
CA ALA A 106 -12.35 -20.59 4.03
C ALA A 106 -11.94 -19.11 4.08
N TYR A 107 -11.68 -18.56 5.26
CA TYR A 107 -11.19 -17.19 5.41
C TYR A 107 -9.78 -17.03 4.81
N VAL A 108 -8.88 -17.97 5.09
CA VAL A 108 -7.54 -17.98 4.48
C VAL A 108 -7.62 -18.05 2.95
N ASN A 109 -8.52 -18.86 2.40
CA ASN A 109 -8.71 -18.94 0.96
C ASN A 109 -9.20 -17.60 0.37
N LYS A 110 -10.06 -16.86 1.10
CA LYS A 110 -10.46 -15.50 0.71
C LYS A 110 -9.26 -14.54 0.74
N LEU A 111 -8.44 -14.56 1.79
CA LEU A 111 -7.23 -13.74 1.85
C LEU A 111 -6.30 -14.01 0.67
N LYS A 112 -6.07 -15.29 0.36
CA LYS A 112 -5.26 -15.70 -0.79
C LYS A 112 -5.84 -15.27 -2.14
N GLN A 113 -7.16 -15.35 -2.27
CA GLN A 113 -7.84 -14.89 -3.48
C GLN A 113 -7.64 -13.38 -3.64
N TYR A 114 -8.01 -12.59 -2.64
CA TYR A 114 -7.91 -11.13 -2.70
C TYR A 114 -6.47 -10.65 -2.90
N SER A 115 -5.48 -11.26 -2.26
CA SER A 115 -4.07 -10.90 -2.46
C SER A 115 -3.58 -11.24 -3.88
N SER A 116 -3.99 -12.37 -4.46
CA SER A 116 -3.70 -12.70 -5.86
C SER A 116 -4.37 -11.76 -6.86
N HIS A 117 -5.59 -11.30 -6.59
CA HIS A 117 -6.25 -10.32 -7.43
C HIS A 117 -5.60 -8.94 -7.30
N PHE A 118 -5.19 -8.53 -6.09
CA PHE A 118 -4.39 -7.34 -5.89
C PHE A 118 -3.12 -7.37 -6.74
N LEU A 119 -2.32 -8.45 -6.67
CA LEU A 119 -1.09 -8.58 -7.45
C LEU A 119 -1.31 -8.51 -8.97
N ARG A 120 -2.45 -8.97 -9.47
CA ARG A 120 -2.76 -8.91 -10.91
C ARG A 120 -3.28 -7.55 -11.35
N HIS A 121 -3.95 -6.83 -10.44
CA HIS A 121 -4.63 -5.58 -10.74
C HIS A 121 -3.79 -4.34 -10.42
N PHE A 122 -3.26 -4.28 -9.20
CA PHE A 122 -2.50 -3.15 -8.70
C PHE A 122 -1.08 -3.11 -9.26
N TYR A 123 -0.39 -4.26 -9.23
CA TYR A 123 1.02 -4.35 -9.59
C TYR A 123 1.36 -3.78 -10.97
N PRO A 124 0.74 -4.22 -12.08
CA PRO A 124 1.10 -3.73 -13.40
C PRO A 124 0.74 -2.26 -13.64
N ARG A 125 -0.08 -1.63 -12.78
CA ARG A 125 -0.47 -0.22 -12.92
C ARG A 125 0.57 0.73 -12.32
N TYR A 126 1.21 0.33 -11.21
CA TYR A 126 1.98 1.25 -10.37
C TYR A 126 3.37 0.75 -9.94
N LEU A 127 3.68 -0.53 -10.17
CA LEU A 127 4.89 -1.17 -9.69
C LEU A 127 5.66 -1.79 -10.86
N HIS A 128 6.98 -1.71 -10.78
CA HIS A 128 7.89 -2.10 -11.84
C HIS A 128 8.66 -3.37 -11.52
N TYR A 129 9.03 -3.61 -10.26
CA TYR A 129 10.04 -4.61 -9.90
C TYR A 129 9.49 -5.68 -8.99
N GLU A 130 9.74 -6.96 -9.28
CA GLU A 130 9.35 -8.10 -8.43
C GLU A 130 9.75 -7.89 -6.96
N PRO A 131 8.89 -8.24 -5.98
CA PRO A 131 9.24 -8.11 -4.57
C PRO A 131 10.41 -9.03 -4.21
N ARG A 132 11.42 -8.47 -3.53
CA ARG A 132 12.62 -9.23 -3.09
C ARG A 132 12.41 -10.10 -1.86
N GLY A 133 11.33 -9.89 -1.11
CA GLY A 133 11.12 -10.51 0.18
C GLY A 133 9.66 -10.87 0.41
N LEU A 134 9.42 -11.68 1.45
CA LEU A 134 8.08 -12.06 1.87
C LEU A 134 7.41 -10.89 2.60
N PHE A 135 6.15 -10.68 2.29
CA PHE A 135 5.23 -9.94 3.13
C PHE A 135 4.58 -10.91 4.11
N ARG A 136 4.32 -10.42 5.32
CA ARG A 136 3.69 -11.18 6.39
C ARG A 136 2.30 -10.61 6.64
N MET A 137 1.31 -11.49 6.77
CA MET A 137 -0.05 -11.13 7.18
C MET A 137 -0.35 -11.85 8.48
N VAL A 138 -0.76 -11.12 9.51
CA VAL A 138 -1.14 -11.66 10.83
C VAL A 138 -2.59 -11.31 11.08
N TYR A 139 -3.44 -12.34 11.09
CA TYR A 139 -4.87 -12.21 11.37
C TYR A 139 -5.20 -12.83 12.71
N PHE A 140 -5.51 -11.97 13.67
CA PHE A 140 -6.11 -12.34 14.94
C PHE A 140 -7.55 -12.83 14.75
N GLY A 141 -8.07 -13.62 15.68
CA GLY A 141 -9.42 -14.18 15.61
C GLY A 141 -10.52 -13.12 15.75
N SER A 142 -10.23 -11.98 16.37
CA SER A 142 -11.16 -10.87 16.55
C SER A 142 -10.41 -9.55 16.81
N ARG A 143 -11.12 -8.43 16.69
CA ARG A 143 -10.60 -7.10 17.09
C ARG A 143 -10.16 -7.07 18.55
N SER A 144 -10.94 -7.71 19.45
CA SER A 144 -10.60 -7.78 20.86
C SER A 144 -9.34 -8.61 21.12
N GLU A 145 -9.11 -9.70 20.39
CA GLU A 145 -7.87 -10.49 20.50
C GLU A 145 -6.68 -9.67 20.01
N MET A 146 -6.80 -8.98 18.87
CA MET A 146 -5.77 -8.07 18.38
C MET A 146 -5.43 -6.97 19.38
N GLN A 147 -6.44 -6.30 19.93
CA GLN A 147 -6.23 -5.24 20.92
C GLN A 147 -5.54 -5.80 22.18
N ALA A 148 -5.98 -6.95 22.68
CA ALA A 148 -5.42 -7.55 23.88
C ALA A 148 -3.98 -8.06 23.71
N ARG A 149 -3.58 -8.43 22.48
CA ARG A 149 -2.28 -9.07 22.20
C ARG A 149 -1.27 -8.13 21.57
N ALA A 150 -1.72 -7.28 20.66
CA ALA A 150 -0.88 -6.34 19.93
C ALA A 150 -1.06 -4.88 20.39
N GLY A 151 -2.02 -4.57 21.26
CA GLY A 151 -2.20 -3.20 21.79
C GLY A 151 -2.82 -2.20 20.81
N HIS A 152 -3.28 -2.65 19.64
CA HIS A 152 -3.87 -1.76 18.61
C HIS A 152 -5.38 -1.97 18.48
N SER A 153 -6.12 -0.87 18.30
CA SER A 153 -7.57 -0.87 18.11
C SER A 153 -8.04 -0.54 16.69
N SER A 154 -7.12 -0.30 15.75
CA SER A 154 -7.42 -0.02 14.34
C SER A 154 -7.97 -1.27 13.63
N TYR A 155 -8.51 -1.11 12.42
CA TYR A 155 -8.94 -2.23 11.59
C TYR A 155 -7.75 -3.08 11.10
N GLY A 156 -6.62 -2.41 10.87
CA GLY A 156 -5.33 -3.00 10.52
C GLY A 156 -4.22 -1.97 10.64
N TYR A 157 -2.98 -2.42 10.51
CA TYR A 157 -1.81 -1.56 10.32
C TYR A 157 -0.68 -2.35 9.67
N TYR A 158 0.18 -1.64 8.95
CA TYR A 158 1.40 -2.16 8.36
C TYR A 158 2.64 -1.67 9.12
N THR A 159 3.59 -2.58 9.32
CA THR A 159 4.90 -2.29 9.91
C THR A 159 5.98 -2.45 8.87
N PHE A 160 6.76 -1.38 8.69
CA PHE A 160 7.78 -1.26 7.64
C PHE A 160 8.96 -2.20 7.90
N ASP A 161 9.45 -2.25 9.15
CA ASP A 161 10.68 -2.96 9.54
C ASP A 161 10.70 -4.45 9.18
N ASN A 162 9.56 -5.12 9.32
CA ASN A 162 9.46 -6.55 9.11
C ASN A 162 8.44 -6.93 8.01
N ARG A 163 7.90 -5.92 7.30
CA ARG A 163 6.91 -6.07 6.22
C ARG A 163 5.66 -6.84 6.66
N THR A 164 5.19 -6.58 7.87
CA THR A 164 4.04 -7.28 8.45
C THR A 164 2.82 -6.38 8.50
N PHE A 165 1.74 -6.90 7.93
CA PHE A 165 0.40 -6.37 8.09
C PHE A 165 -0.32 -7.14 9.20
N TYR A 166 -0.92 -6.42 10.14
CA TYR A 166 -1.72 -6.95 11.23
C TYR A 166 -3.18 -6.56 11.07
N SER A 167 -4.08 -7.51 11.29
CA SER A 167 -5.52 -7.28 11.30
C SER A 167 -6.24 -8.42 12.01
N TYR A 168 -7.56 -8.48 11.88
CA TYR A 168 -8.38 -9.51 12.51
C TYR A 168 -9.46 -10.03 11.57
N VAL A 169 -9.98 -11.22 11.89
CA VAL A 169 -11.08 -11.82 11.15
C VAL A 169 -12.31 -10.92 11.20
N GLY A 170 -12.75 -10.50 10.01
CA GLY A 170 -13.92 -9.62 9.85
C GLY A 170 -13.60 -8.13 9.78
N SER A 171 -12.33 -7.73 9.75
CA SER A 171 -11.94 -6.33 9.46
C SER A 171 -12.39 -5.87 8.06
N GLY A 172 -12.46 -6.80 7.11
CA GLY A 172 -12.94 -6.58 5.75
C GLY A 172 -11.81 -6.67 4.72
N HIS A 173 -12.17 -6.94 3.46
CA HIS A 173 -11.18 -6.99 2.37
C HIS A 173 -10.58 -5.60 2.07
N GLY A 174 -11.32 -4.54 2.38
CA GLY A 174 -10.85 -3.16 2.23
C GLY A 174 -9.60 -2.88 3.05
N THR A 175 -9.57 -3.31 4.31
CA THR A 175 -8.39 -3.20 5.17
C THR A 175 -7.21 -3.98 4.59
N LEU A 176 -7.44 -5.20 4.10
CA LEU A 176 -6.37 -5.97 3.46
C LEU A 176 -5.76 -5.19 2.28
N TRP A 177 -6.59 -4.63 1.42
CA TRP A 177 -6.11 -3.91 0.24
C TRP A 177 -5.41 -2.61 0.60
N HIS A 178 -5.95 -1.85 1.55
CA HIS A 178 -5.35 -0.63 2.08
C HIS A 178 -3.90 -0.89 2.56
N GLU A 179 -3.72 -1.89 3.42
CA GLU A 179 -2.40 -2.22 3.97
C GLU A 179 -1.46 -2.82 2.92
N MET A 180 -1.99 -3.54 1.93
CA MET A 180 -1.21 -4.00 0.79
C MET A 180 -0.71 -2.85 -0.08
N VAL A 181 -1.47 -1.76 -0.25
CA VAL A 181 -0.97 -0.57 -0.97
C VAL A 181 0.28 -0.04 -0.27
N HIS A 182 0.21 0.21 1.05
CA HIS A 182 1.38 0.65 1.82
C HIS A 182 2.56 -0.30 1.70
N ALA A 183 2.32 -1.61 1.87
CA ALA A 183 3.37 -2.61 1.86
C ALA A 183 4.13 -2.65 0.53
N PHE A 184 3.41 -2.61 -0.60
CA PHE A 184 4.04 -2.73 -1.91
C PHE A 184 4.68 -1.42 -2.37
N LEU A 185 4.09 -0.26 -2.04
CA LEU A 185 4.74 1.02 -2.28
C LEU A 185 6.02 1.15 -1.47
N HIS A 186 6.00 0.78 -0.19
CA HIS A 186 7.21 0.73 0.63
C HIS A 186 8.28 -0.17 0.01
N ALA A 187 7.92 -1.39 -0.38
CA ALA A 187 8.87 -2.36 -0.90
C ALA A 187 9.58 -1.94 -2.19
N GLU A 188 8.95 -1.11 -3.04
CA GLU A 188 9.53 -0.68 -4.30
C GLU A 188 10.26 0.68 -4.21
N TYR A 189 9.70 1.60 -3.42
CA TYR A 189 10.10 3.00 -3.44
C TYR A 189 10.92 3.42 -2.21
N ASP A 190 10.97 2.64 -1.13
CA ASP A 190 11.85 2.78 0.05
C ASP A 190 11.96 4.21 0.65
N GLN A 191 10.94 5.03 0.42
CA GLN A 191 10.92 6.46 0.73
C GLN A 191 9.61 6.84 1.39
N TYR A 192 9.71 7.70 2.39
CA TYR A 192 8.59 8.37 3.03
C TYR A 192 7.86 9.23 2.00
N ARG A 193 6.53 9.11 1.93
CA ARG A 193 5.65 9.94 1.10
C ARG A 193 4.69 10.72 2.02
N PRO A 194 4.18 11.88 1.60
CA PRO A 194 3.24 12.64 2.40
C PRO A 194 2.01 11.81 2.73
N GLN A 195 1.51 11.91 3.96
CA GLN A 195 0.38 11.10 4.42
C GLN A 195 -0.87 11.24 3.54
N TRP A 196 -1.14 12.43 2.98
CA TRP A 196 -2.26 12.61 2.04
C TRP A 196 -2.19 11.66 0.85
N PHE A 197 -0.98 11.37 0.36
CA PHE A 197 -0.80 10.50 -0.80
C PHE A 197 -0.92 9.05 -0.37
N GLU A 198 -0.15 8.64 0.65
CA GLU A 198 -0.15 7.26 1.17
C GLU A 198 -1.55 6.82 1.59
N GLU A 199 -2.14 7.56 2.52
CA GLU A 199 -3.42 7.22 3.12
C GLU A 199 -4.56 7.44 2.14
N GLY A 200 -4.50 8.50 1.34
CA GLY A 200 -5.52 8.76 0.32
C GLY A 200 -5.58 7.67 -0.75
N PHE A 201 -4.41 7.24 -1.23
CA PHE A 201 -4.32 6.23 -2.27
C PHE A 201 -4.61 4.82 -1.73
N ALA A 202 -4.12 4.48 -0.55
CA ALA A 202 -4.48 3.24 0.13
C ALA A 202 -5.99 3.22 0.44
N SER A 203 -6.55 4.33 0.94
CA SER A 203 -7.98 4.44 1.20
C SER A 203 -8.81 4.27 -0.07
N PHE A 204 -8.42 4.79 -1.23
CA PHE A 204 -9.15 4.56 -2.49
C PHE A 204 -9.50 3.07 -2.70
N TYR A 205 -8.59 2.16 -2.35
CA TYR A 205 -8.76 0.71 -2.47
C TYR A 205 -9.57 0.04 -1.34
N GLU A 206 -10.00 0.75 -0.29
CA GLU A 206 -10.81 0.15 0.80
C GLU A 206 -12.17 -0.41 0.33
N MET A 207 -12.70 0.08 -0.80
CA MET A 207 -13.93 -0.45 -1.40
C MET A 207 -13.66 -1.25 -2.66
N ALA A 208 -12.44 -1.72 -2.85
CA ALA A 208 -12.14 -2.66 -3.91
C ALA A 208 -12.69 -4.05 -3.56
N PHE A 209 -13.48 -4.63 -4.44
CA PHE A 209 -14.03 -5.97 -4.27
C PHE A 209 -13.99 -6.77 -5.58
N LEU A 210 -14.21 -8.08 -5.46
CA LEU A 210 -14.26 -8.98 -6.60
C LEU A 210 -15.71 -9.18 -7.03
N ASP A 211 -15.99 -8.97 -8.32
CA ASP A 211 -17.26 -9.38 -8.90
C ASP A 211 -17.36 -10.92 -9.02
N ALA A 212 -18.50 -11.43 -9.48
CA ALA A 212 -18.73 -12.87 -9.65
C ALA A 212 -17.77 -13.55 -10.64
N ARG A 213 -17.09 -12.77 -11.50
CA ARG A 213 -16.11 -13.25 -12.48
C ARG A 213 -14.67 -13.07 -11.98
N GLY A 214 -14.48 -12.48 -10.80
CA GLY A 214 -13.16 -12.16 -10.26
C GLY A 214 -12.55 -10.88 -10.83
N ASN A 215 -13.32 -10.03 -11.52
CA ASN A 215 -12.82 -8.71 -11.88
C ASN A 215 -12.77 -7.83 -10.63
N VAL A 216 -11.76 -6.98 -10.57
CA VAL A 216 -11.63 -5.99 -9.49
C VAL A 216 -12.50 -4.80 -9.83
N LEU A 217 -13.43 -4.49 -8.93
CA LEU A 217 -14.26 -3.31 -8.95
C LEU A 217 -13.74 -2.33 -7.89
N GLU A 218 -13.44 -1.09 -8.27
CA GLU A 218 -12.77 -0.08 -7.42
C GLU A 218 -13.47 1.30 -7.49
N GLY A 219 -13.06 2.25 -6.66
CA GLY A 219 -13.57 3.63 -6.71
C GLY A 219 -14.97 3.85 -6.14
N TYR A 220 -15.61 2.81 -5.59
CA TYR A 220 -16.93 2.92 -4.97
C TYR A 220 -16.92 3.76 -3.70
N ALA A 221 -18.08 4.34 -3.37
CA ALA A 221 -18.28 5.03 -2.12
C ALA A 221 -18.13 4.08 -0.93
N ASN A 222 -17.60 4.59 0.18
CA ASN A 222 -17.43 3.86 1.43
C ASN A 222 -18.15 4.57 2.58
N TRP A 223 -17.97 4.05 3.80
CA TRP A 223 -18.53 4.61 5.04
C TRP A 223 -18.11 6.07 5.32
N ARG A 224 -17.10 6.61 4.62
CA ARG A 224 -16.66 8.02 4.76
C ARG A 224 -17.49 9.00 3.92
N LEU A 225 -18.33 8.53 2.98
CA LEU A 225 -19.15 9.42 2.16
C LEU A 225 -20.17 10.26 2.97
N PRO A 226 -20.95 9.67 3.90
CA PRO A 226 -21.93 10.45 4.66
C PRO A 226 -21.29 11.59 5.46
N GLU A 227 -20.12 11.33 6.05
CA GLU A 227 -19.35 12.33 6.80
C GLU A 227 -18.81 13.45 5.90
N MET A 228 -18.25 13.10 4.74
CA MET A 228 -17.82 14.09 3.74
C MET A 228 -19.00 14.98 3.30
N GLN A 229 -20.14 14.38 2.98
CA GLN A 229 -21.34 15.13 2.58
C GLN A 229 -21.85 16.05 3.70
N MET A 230 -21.80 15.60 4.96
CA MET A 230 -22.14 16.42 6.11
C MET A 230 -21.20 17.63 6.21
N ARG A 231 -19.89 17.42 6.10
CA ARG A 231 -18.89 18.51 6.17
C ARG A 231 -19.04 19.51 5.03
N LEU A 232 -19.33 19.04 3.81
CA LEU A 232 -19.65 19.90 2.68
C LEU A 232 -20.88 20.78 2.95
N ARG A 233 -21.98 20.20 3.45
CA ARG A 233 -23.20 20.96 3.81
C ARG A 233 -22.95 22.01 4.91
N GLN A 234 -21.99 21.76 5.80
CA GLN A 234 -21.63 22.67 6.89
C GLN A 234 -20.57 23.72 6.48
N GLY A 235 -20.09 23.71 5.23
CA GLY A 235 -19.00 24.60 4.79
C GLY A 235 -17.66 24.31 5.47
N ARG A 236 -17.47 23.08 5.96
CA ARG A 236 -16.28 22.62 6.72
C ARG A 236 -15.35 21.72 5.90
N PHE A 237 -15.52 21.69 4.58
CA PHE A 237 -14.65 20.92 3.70
C PHE A 237 -13.38 21.72 3.39
N HIS A 238 -12.21 21.10 3.57
CA HIS A 238 -10.94 21.76 3.30
C HIS A 238 -10.71 21.87 1.79
N PRO A 239 -10.33 23.05 1.26
CA PRO A 239 -9.86 23.15 -0.11
C PRO A 239 -8.71 22.16 -0.34
N LEU A 240 -8.72 21.48 -1.48
CA LEU A 240 -7.68 20.50 -1.85
C LEU A 240 -6.27 21.09 -1.71
N SER A 241 -6.08 22.35 -2.10
CA SER A 241 -4.80 23.05 -1.96
C SER A 241 -4.29 23.12 -0.52
N LYS A 242 -5.17 23.22 0.47
CA LYS A 242 -4.81 23.16 1.89
C LYS A 242 -4.56 21.72 2.33
N ALA A 243 -5.43 20.78 1.94
CA ALA A 243 -5.28 19.37 2.28
C ALA A 243 -3.91 18.81 1.83
N LEU A 244 -3.48 19.13 0.60
CA LEU A 244 -2.21 18.68 0.04
C LEU A 244 -0.96 19.30 0.70
N GLN A 245 -1.12 20.37 1.50
CA GLN A 245 -0.03 21.03 2.23
C GLN A 245 0.20 20.47 3.64
N HIS A 246 -0.70 19.63 4.15
CA HIS A 246 -0.54 19.05 5.47
C HIS A 246 0.45 17.87 5.42
N HIS A 247 1.47 17.91 6.29
CA HIS A 247 2.43 16.81 6.43
C HIS A 247 1.92 15.70 7.35
N SER A 248 0.99 16.02 8.25
CA SER A 248 0.32 15.09 9.16
C SER A 248 -1.19 15.16 8.97
N PHE A 249 -1.81 14.00 8.81
CA PHE A 249 -3.22 13.74 8.63
C PHE A 249 -3.70 13.03 9.89
N ASP A 250 -4.74 13.54 10.55
CA ASP A 250 -5.48 12.73 11.52
C ASP A 250 -6.41 11.72 10.80
N GLU A 251 -6.66 10.58 11.44
CA GLU A 251 -7.43 9.45 10.88
C GLU A 251 -8.89 9.80 10.52
N GLN A 252 -9.46 10.83 11.15
CA GLN A 252 -10.90 11.14 11.08
C GLN A 252 -11.20 12.21 10.03
N PHE A 253 -10.43 13.29 9.99
CA PHE A 253 -10.72 14.47 9.19
C PHE A 253 -9.99 14.45 7.84
N HIS A 254 -8.78 13.92 7.79
CA HIS A 254 -7.92 14.14 6.63
C HIS A 254 -7.89 12.94 5.66
N TYR A 255 -8.07 11.71 6.14
CA TYR A 255 -8.05 10.49 5.30
C TYR A 255 -9.25 10.47 4.35
N ALA A 256 -10.41 10.92 4.82
CA ALA A 256 -11.60 11.05 4.00
C ALA A 256 -11.38 12.05 2.85
N ASP A 257 -10.79 13.22 3.13
CA ASP A 257 -10.56 14.26 2.11
C ASP A 257 -9.56 13.77 1.05
N ALA A 258 -8.48 13.11 1.47
CA ALA A 258 -7.51 12.52 0.58
C ALA A 258 -8.12 11.41 -0.29
N ARG A 259 -8.90 10.48 0.30
CA ARG A 259 -9.61 9.44 -0.47
C ARG A 259 -10.43 10.04 -1.61
N TRP A 260 -11.22 11.08 -1.33
CA TRP A 260 -12.10 11.67 -2.33
C TRP A 260 -11.36 12.37 -3.46
N PHE A 261 -10.14 12.87 -3.22
CA PHE A 261 -9.26 13.33 -4.28
C PHE A 261 -8.88 12.17 -5.24
N PHE A 262 -8.51 11.00 -4.72
CA PHE A 262 -8.21 9.83 -5.57
C PHE A 262 -9.45 9.28 -6.28
N VAL A 263 -10.62 9.31 -5.63
CA VAL A 263 -11.89 8.98 -6.31
C VAL A 263 -12.19 9.96 -7.43
N TRP A 264 -11.97 11.27 -7.23
CA TRP A 264 -12.14 12.27 -8.27
C TRP A 264 -11.20 12.02 -9.45
N LEU A 265 -9.91 11.72 -9.19
CA LEU A 265 -8.94 11.34 -10.23
C LEU A 265 -9.41 10.12 -11.01
N TRP A 266 -9.92 9.11 -10.31
CA TRP A 266 -10.45 7.88 -10.92
C TRP A 266 -11.65 8.16 -11.83
N GLN A 267 -12.62 8.95 -11.36
CA GLN A 267 -13.80 9.34 -12.14
C GLN A 267 -13.44 10.09 -13.43
N HIS A 268 -12.32 10.82 -13.43
CA HIS A 268 -11.82 11.58 -14.58
C HIS A 268 -10.77 10.82 -15.40
N GLN A 269 -10.51 9.55 -15.11
CA GLN A 269 -9.50 8.72 -15.79
C GLN A 269 -8.06 9.28 -15.66
N LEU A 270 -7.79 10.01 -14.58
CA LEU A 270 -6.48 10.63 -14.30
C LEU A 270 -5.67 9.85 -13.24
N LEU A 271 -6.29 8.89 -12.54
CA LEU A 271 -5.68 8.20 -11.39
C LEU A 271 -4.33 7.57 -11.74
N ASP A 272 -4.29 6.76 -12.79
CA ASP A 272 -3.12 5.96 -13.11
C ASP A 272 -1.91 6.82 -13.49
N ASP A 273 -2.15 7.82 -14.34
CA ASP A 273 -1.11 8.73 -14.79
C ASP A 273 -0.64 9.64 -13.65
N PHE A 274 -1.57 10.13 -12.83
CA PHE A 274 -1.23 10.92 -11.65
C PHE A 274 -0.35 10.14 -10.68
N VAL A 275 -0.74 8.92 -10.31
CA VAL A 275 0.00 8.07 -9.35
C VAL A 275 1.36 7.69 -9.91
N ARG A 276 1.45 7.25 -11.17
CA ARG A 276 2.73 6.90 -11.80
C ARG A 276 3.67 8.09 -11.85
N MET A 277 3.17 9.26 -12.27
CA MET A 277 3.95 10.49 -12.29
C MET A 277 4.43 10.85 -10.88
N TYR A 278 3.53 10.82 -9.89
CA TYR A 278 3.86 11.16 -8.51
C TYR A 278 4.94 10.26 -7.94
N LEU A 279 4.80 8.93 -8.09
CA LEU A 279 5.78 7.94 -7.64
C LEU A 279 7.14 8.12 -8.35
N THR A 280 7.14 8.47 -9.64
CA THR A 280 8.38 8.70 -10.40
C THR A 280 9.09 10.00 -10.00
N VAL A 281 8.35 11.10 -9.84
CA VAL A 281 8.93 12.40 -9.46
C VAL A 281 9.46 12.33 -8.02
N TRP A 282 8.68 11.73 -7.12
CA TRP A 282 9.08 11.60 -5.71
C TRP A 282 10.38 10.79 -5.54
N GLN A 283 10.59 9.75 -6.35
CA GLN A 283 11.87 9.01 -6.37
C GLN A 283 13.10 9.88 -6.65
N ARG A 284 12.94 10.98 -7.40
CA ARG A 284 14.07 11.81 -7.87
C ARG A 284 14.42 12.94 -6.92
N GLU A 285 13.51 13.34 -6.04
CA GLU A 285 13.76 14.40 -5.07
C GLU A 285 14.38 13.79 -3.81
N ASP A 286 15.71 13.85 -3.71
CA ASP A 286 16.46 13.54 -2.49
C ASP A 286 15.92 14.40 -1.33
N GLN A 287 15.19 13.80 -0.39
CA GLN A 287 14.64 14.49 0.77
C GLN A 287 15.76 14.89 1.76
N PRO A 288 15.65 16.07 2.41
CA PRO A 288 16.60 16.49 3.44
C PRO A 288 16.66 15.48 4.60
N ALA A 289 17.85 15.32 5.19
CA ALA A 289 18.15 14.29 6.18
C ALA A 289 17.37 14.38 7.51
N ASP A 290 16.57 15.43 7.71
CA ASP A 290 15.82 15.72 8.94
C ASP A 290 14.54 14.88 9.09
N GLN A 291 13.92 14.46 7.98
CA GLN A 291 12.71 13.62 8.02
C GLN A 291 12.98 12.15 8.38
N ARG A 292 14.23 11.69 8.36
CA ARG A 292 14.60 10.33 8.82
C ARG A 292 14.49 10.15 10.34
N ARG A 293 14.42 11.26 11.10
CA ARG A 293 14.51 11.24 12.57
C ARG A 293 13.17 11.12 13.30
N LEU A 294 12.04 11.25 12.60
CA LEU A 294 10.70 11.20 13.22
C LEU A 294 10.10 9.78 13.27
N ILE A 295 10.89 8.74 12.95
CA ILE A 295 10.45 7.33 12.90
C ILE A 295 11.39 6.44 13.76
N GLN A 296 12.07 7.03 14.74
CA GLN A 296 12.89 6.26 15.71
C GLN A 296 12.37 6.35 17.15
N ASP A 297 11.25 7.04 17.39
CA ASP A 297 10.64 7.19 18.71
C ASP A 297 9.20 6.63 18.75
#